data_AF-A0A7C4XEC7-F1
#
_entry.id   AF-A0A7C4XEC7-F1
#
_cell.length_a   1.000
_cell.length_b   1.000
_cell.length_c   1.000
_cell.angle_alpha   90.00
_cell.angle_beta   90.00
_cell.angle_gamma   90.00
#
_symmetry.space_group_name_H-M   'P 1'
#
loop_
_entity.id
_entity.type
_entity.pdbx_description
1 polymer ?
#
loop_
_entity_poly.entity_id
_entity_poly.type
_entity_poly.pdbx_seq_one_letter_code
_entity_poly.pdbx_strand_id
1 'polypeptide(L)'
;MNELVRKNEKILEKNVTVELYYKLNFDGDRTCGYTKIFQDRQENYESEEPYEIYMELYECGLSEEEVVDRFNKVVGEVKTGKIDVGS
;
A
#
# COMPACT_ATOMS: atom_id res chain seq x y z
N MET A 1 11.28 10.86 -17.20
CA MET A 1 10.61 11.07 -15.90
C MET A 1 10.13 9.71 -15.43
N ASN A 2 10.28 9.37 -14.15
CA ASN A 2 9.70 8.12 -13.65
C ASN A 2 8.19 8.30 -13.58
N GLU A 3 7.46 7.57 -14.42
CA GLU A 3 5.99 7.58 -14.49
C GLU A 3 5.35 6.73 -13.38
N LEU A 4 6.10 6.38 -12.34
CA LEU A 4 5.70 5.40 -11.34
C LEU A 4 6.22 5.76 -9.96
N VAL A 5 5.29 5.89 -9.01
CA VAL A 5 5.54 6.04 -7.59
C VAL A 5 5.40 4.67 -6.95
N ARG A 6 6.46 4.20 -6.28
CA ARG A 6 6.43 2.98 -5.47
C ARG A 6 7.03 3.25 -4.11
N LYS A 7 6.36 2.79 -3.06
CA LYS A 7 6.86 2.81 -1.68
C LYS A 7 6.45 1.54 -0.95
N ASN A 8 7.23 1.16 0.03
CA ASN A 8 6.88 0.12 0.99
C ASN A 8 7.28 0.56 2.40
N GLU A 9 6.44 0.23 3.37
CA GLU A 9 6.71 0.45 4.79
C GLU A 9 6.38 -0.83 5.53
N LYS A 10 7.37 -1.38 6.25
CA LYS A 10 7.17 -2.52 7.14
C LYS A 10 6.79 -2.04 8.52
N ILE A 11 5.72 -2.58 9.09
CA ILE A 11 5.23 -2.27 10.43
C ILE A 11 5.45 -3.53 11.28
N LEU A 12 6.65 -3.64 11.84
CA LEU A 12 7.14 -4.86 12.50
C LEU A 12 6.27 -5.26 13.70
N GLU A 13 5.79 -4.29 14.46
CA GLU A 13 4.92 -4.49 15.61
C GLU A 13 3.54 -5.06 15.26
N LYS A 14 3.16 -5.00 13.98
CA LYS A 14 1.92 -5.57 13.43
C LYS A 14 2.17 -6.75 12.47
N ASN A 15 3.43 -7.08 12.17
CA ASN A 15 3.81 -8.09 11.18
C ASN A 15 3.12 -7.90 9.80
N VAL A 16 3.06 -6.66 9.33
CA VAL A 16 2.50 -6.32 8.02
C VAL A 16 3.40 -5.39 7.23
N THR A 17 3.27 -5.43 5.90
CA THR A 17 3.83 -4.45 4.98
C THR A 17 2.72 -3.66 4.32
N VAL A 18 2.88 -2.33 4.26
CA VAL A 18 2.06 -1.43 3.45
C VAL A 18 2.82 -1.11 2.17
N GLU A 19 2.22 -1.36 1.01
CA GLU A 19 2.81 -1.11 -0.31
C GLU A 19 1.98 -0.09 -1.09
N LEU A 20 2.66 0.89 -1.66
CA LEU A 20 2.15 1.84 -2.62
C LEU A 20 2.64 1.48 -4.03
N TYR A 21 1.70 1.49 -4.98
CA TYR A 21 1.97 1.45 -6.40
C TYR A 21 1.09 2.46 -7.11
N TYR A 22 1.65 3.42 -7.84
CA TYR A 22 0.86 4.40 -8.58
C TYR A 22 1.54 4.88 -9.85
N LYS A 23 0.83 4.84 -10.98
CA LYS A 23 1.31 5.34 -12.27
C LYS A 23 0.95 6.82 -12.46
N LEU A 24 1.97 7.67 -12.57
CA LEU A 24 1.82 9.07 -12.95
C LEU A 24 1.54 9.18 -14.44
N ASN A 25 0.70 10.15 -14.82
CA ASN A 25 0.41 10.48 -16.23
C ASN A 25 -0.13 9.32 -17.07
N PHE A 26 -0.73 8.30 -16.45
CA PHE A 26 -1.40 7.21 -17.15
C PHE A 26 -2.81 7.66 -17.55
N ASP A 27 -3.06 7.70 -18.86
CA ASP A 27 -4.38 7.99 -19.44
C ASP A 27 -5.19 6.69 -19.46
N GLY A 28 -5.74 6.33 -18.30
CA GLY A 28 -6.52 5.12 -18.06
C GLY A 28 -7.93 5.46 -17.61
N ASP A 29 -8.86 4.53 -17.85
CA ASP A 29 -10.28 4.85 -17.72
C ASP A 29 -10.73 5.22 -16.30
N ARG A 30 -10.10 4.72 -15.20
CA ARG A 30 -10.50 5.02 -13.80
C ARG A 30 -9.41 4.89 -12.71
N THR A 31 -8.57 3.84 -12.72
CA THR A 31 -7.64 3.53 -11.61
C THR A 31 -6.19 3.55 -12.08
N CYS A 32 -5.34 4.31 -11.38
CA CYS A 32 -3.92 4.48 -11.70
C CYS A 32 -2.98 3.84 -10.66
N GLY A 33 -3.51 3.40 -9.53
CA GLY A 33 -2.71 2.75 -8.50
C GLY A 33 -3.50 2.27 -7.31
N TYR A 34 -2.77 1.88 -6.27
CA TYR A 34 -3.31 1.42 -5.00
C TYR A 34 -2.30 1.64 -3.87
N THR A 35 -2.82 1.67 -2.65
CA THR A 35 -2.08 1.27 -1.45
C THR A 35 -2.69 -0.03 -0.93
N LYS A 36 -1.88 -1.04 -0.66
CA LYS A 36 -2.35 -2.32 -0.09
C LYS A 36 -1.57 -2.70 1.16
N ILE A 37 -2.21 -3.45 2.04
CA ILE A 37 -1.61 -4.00 3.26
C ILE A 37 -1.65 -5.51 3.13
N PHE A 38 -0.51 -6.16 3.36
CA PHE A 38 -0.43 -7.61 3.38
C PHE A 38 0.38 -8.09 4.59
N GLN A 39 0.06 -9.29 5.05
CA GLN A 39 0.77 -9.91 6.17
C GLN A 39 2.15 -10.38 5.71
N ASP A 40 3.18 -10.03 6.48
CA ASP A 40 4.52 -10.55 6.24
C ASP A 40 4.54 -12.04 6.64
N ARG A 41 4.94 -12.90 5.71
CA ARG A 41 5.11 -14.32 6.04
C ARG A 41 6.25 -14.49 7.03
N GLN A 42 6.06 -15.34 8.04
CA GLN A 42 7.21 -15.94 8.72
C GLN A 42 7.95 -16.82 7.70
N GLU A 43 9.28 -16.82 7.74
CA GLU A 43 10.20 -17.40 6.76
C GLU A 43 9.97 -18.89 6.40
N ASN A 44 9.03 -19.58 7.05
CA ASN A 44 8.80 -21.02 6.95
C ASN A 44 7.66 -21.46 5.99
N TYR A 45 6.96 -20.54 5.32
CA TYR A 45 5.89 -20.90 4.36
C TYR A 45 6.24 -20.43 2.94
N GLU A 46 6.88 -21.32 2.17
CA GLU A 46 7.40 -21.01 0.83
C GLU A 46 6.31 -20.89 -0.27
N SER A 47 5.02 -21.19 -0.03
CA SER A 47 4.09 -21.50 -1.14
C SER A 47 2.74 -20.78 -1.19
N GLU A 48 2.40 -19.81 -0.32
CA GLU A 48 1.03 -19.22 -0.31
C GLU A 48 1.02 -17.69 -0.43
N GLU A 49 0.67 -17.12 -1.58
CA GLU A 49 0.65 -15.66 -1.85
C GLU A 49 0.32 -14.80 -0.59
N PRO A 50 1.10 -13.75 -0.29
CA PRO A 50 0.91 -12.97 0.93
C PRO A 50 -0.54 -12.51 1.04
N TYR A 51 -1.17 -12.81 2.19
CA TYR A 51 -2.58 -12.53 2.41
C TYR A 51 -2.81 -11.01 2.43
N GLU A 52 -3.61 -10.53 1.49
CA GLU A 52 -4.03 -9.13 1.42
C GLU A 52 -5.11 -8.86 2.47
N ILE A 53 -4.84 -7.89 3.34
CA ILE A 53 -5.71 -7.51 4.46
C ILE A 53 -6.61 -6.34 4.04
N TYR A 54 -6.05 -5.41 3.27
CA TYR A 54 -6.69 -4.15 2.92
C TYR A 54 -6.13 -3.60 1.61
N MET A 55 -6.98 -2.98 0.81
CA MET A 55 -6.58 -2.23 -0.37
C MET A 55 -7.39 -0.94 -0.51
N GLU A 56 -6.70 0.16 -0.76
CA GLU A 56 -7.27 1.44 -1.19
C GLU A 56 -6.86 1.68 -2.65
N LEU A 57 -7.84 1.81 -3.55
CA LEU A 57 -7.60 2.14 -4.95
C LEU A 57 -7.45 3.64 -5.16
N TYR A 58 -6.51 4.03 -6.02
CA TYR A 58 -6.29 5.42 -6.40
C TYR A 58 -6.74 5.69 -7.82
N GLU A 59 -7.60 6.69 -7.94
CA GLU A 59 -7.99 7.24 -9.24
C GLU A 59 -6.81 7.93 -9.93
N CYS A 60 -6.89 8.04 -11.24
CA CYS A 60 -5.92 8.78 -12.03
C CYS A 60 -5.97 10.29 -11.75
N GLY A 61 -4.87 11.00 -12.05
CA GLY A 61 -4.80 12.46 -11.94
C GLY A 61 -4.24 12.99 -10.61
N LEU A 62 -3.92 12.12 -9.65
CA LEU A 62 -3.18 12.51 -8.45
C LEU A 62 -1.72 12.83 -8.78
N SER A 63 -1.20 13.88 -8.15
CA SER A 63 0.23 14.20 -8.10
C SER A 63 0.99 13.22 -7.21
N GLU A 64 2.32 13.19 -7.36
CA GLU A 64 3.19 12.36 -6.51
C GLU A 64 3.03 12.70 -5.02
N GLU A 65 2.92 13.99 -4.68
CA GLU A 65 2.72 14.46 -3.31
C GLU A 65 1.42 13.92 -2.71
N GLU A 66 0.30 14.06 -3.42
CA GLU A 66 -1.00 13.57 -2.95
C GLU A 66 -1.01 12.06 -2.73
N VAL A 67 -0.37 11.30 -3.62
CA VAL A 67 -0.28 9.84 -3.51
C VAL A 67 0.57 9.45 -2.30
N VAL A 68 1.69 10.14 -2.08
CA VAL A 68 2.57 9.90 -0.93
C VAL A 68 1.87 10.25 0.39
N ASP A 69 1.11 11.34 0.43
CA ASP A 69 0.36 11.73 1.63
C ASP A 69 -0.73 10.72 1.98
N ARG A 70 -1.44 10.18 0.98
CA ARG A 70 -2.40 9.10 1.19
C ARG A 70 -1.73 7.82 1.70
N PHE A 71 -0.57 7.46 1.14
CA PHE A 71 0.22 6.32 1.64
C PHE A 71 0.63 6.51 3.10
N ASN A 72 1.17 7.69 3.46
CA ASN A 72 1.58 8.01 4.82
C ASN A 72 0.39 7.98 5.79
N LYS A 73 -0.79 8.43 5.34
CA LYS A 73 -2.03 8.30 6.11
C LYS A 73 -2.34 6.84 6.39
N VAL A 74 -2.37 5.95 5.38
CA VAL A 74 -2.63 4.51 5.59
C VAL A 74 -1.62 3.91 6.58
N VAL A 75 -0.33 4.21 6.42
CA VAL A 75 0.72 3.78 7.38
C VAL A 75 0.40 4.24 8.81
N GLY A 76 0.02 5.51 8.99
CA GLY A 76 -0.37 6.05 10.28
C GLY A 76 -1.62 5.40 10.86
N GLU A 77 -2.60 5.10 10.02
CA GLU A 77 -3.84 4.43 10.44
C GLU A 77 -3.59 2.97 10.89
N VAL A 78 -2.63 2.27 10.28
CA VAL A 78 -2.19 0.94 10.76
C VAL A 78 -1.43 1.06 12.07
N LYS A 79 -0.45 1.98 12.17
CA LYS A 79 0.37 2.19 13.39
C LYS A 79 -0.47 2.58 14.60
N THR A 80 -1.50 3.38 14.39
CA THR A 80 -2.44 3.80 15.45
C THR A 80 -3.55 2.78 15.75
N GLY A 81 -3.65 1.71 14.95
CA GLY A 81 -4.70 0.69 15.09
C GLY A 81 -6.08 1.13 14.62
N LYS A 82 -6.18 2.19 13.82
CA LYS A 82 -7.43 2.61 13.17
C LYS A 82 -7.81 1.65 12.04
N ILE A 83 -6.82 1.16 11.29
CA ILE A 83 -6.99 -0.02 10.42
C ILE A 83 -6.59 -1.23 11.24
N ASP A 84 -7.55 -2.13 11.50
CA ASP A 84 -7.29 -3.39 12.17
C ASP A 84 -6.70 -4.38 11.16
N VAL A 85 -5.47 -4.83 11.43
CA VAL A 85 -4.70 -5.72 10.57
C VAL A 85 -4.46 -7.09 11.22
N GLY A 86 -5.26 -7.43 12.24
CA GLY A 86 -5.06 -8.62 13.05
C GLY A 86 -4.14 -8.34 14.23
N SER A 87 -4.51 -8.90 15.39
CA SER A 87 -3.75 -8.87 16.64
C SER A 87 -3.23 -10.26 16.97
#